data_AF-A0A8X6UG42-F1
#
_entry.id   AF-A0A8X6UG42-F1
#
_cell.length_a   1.000
_cell.length_b   1.000
_cell.length_c   1.000
_cell.angle_alpha   90.00
_cell.angle_beta   90.00
_cell.angle_gamma   90.00
#
_symmetry.space_group_name_H-M   'P 1'
#
loop_
_entity.id
_entity.type
_entity.pdbx_description
1 polymer ?
#
loop_
_entity_poly.entity_id
_entity_poly.type
_entity_poly.pdbx_seq_one_letter_code
_entity_poly.pdbx_strand_id
1 'polypeptide(L)' 'WKLSLEWDEEITGSLRQEFLHWFRELKVLENVTVPRWINVNPENMKNFSIHTFCDASRDAYAAVTYLVQEGECEK' A
#
# COMPACT_ATOMS: atom_id res chain seq x y z
N TRP A 1 14.67 -16.67 3.10
CA TRP A 1 15.46 -16.48 1.88
C TRP A 1 15.44 -17.76 1.07
N LYS A 2 14.89 -17.75 -0.16
CA LYS A 2 14.71 -18.96 -0.98
C LYS A 2 15.85 -19.19 -1.99
N LEU A 3 16.61 -18.14 -2.32
CA LEU A 3 17.68 -18.18 -3.31
C LEU A 3 19.09 -18.17 -2.69
N SER A 4 19.18 -18.07 -1.36
CA SER A 4 20.44 -17.95 -0.62
C SER A 4 21.39 -16.87 -1.16
N LEU A 5 20.83 -15.82 -1.75
CA LEU A 5 21.55 -14.64 -2.19
C LEU A 5 21.78 -13.70 -1.00
N GLU A 6 22.77 -12.82 -1.10
CA GLU A 6 22.91 -11.68 -0.19
C GLU A 6 21.96 -10.53 -0.60
N TRP A 7 21.77 -9.55 0.29
CA TRP A 7 20.86 -8.42 0.05
C TRP A 7 21.21 -7.59 -1.19
N ASP A 8 22.51 -7.40 -1.43
CA ASP A 8 23.03 -6.59 -2.54
C ASP A 8 23.43 -7.43 -3.76
N GLU A 9 23.16 -8.74 -3.73
CA GLU A 9 23.51 -9.64 -4.82
C GLU A 9 22.45 -9.60 -5.92
N GLU A 10 22.88 -9.37 -7.16
CA GLU A 10 21.97 -9.23 -8.29
C GLU A 10 21.27 -10.56 -8.62
N ILE A 11 19.94 -10.51 -8.72
CA ILE A 11 19.15 -11.65 -9.19
C ILE A 11 19.43 -11.85 -10.68
N THR A 12 19.71 -13.08 -11.10
CA THR A 12 20.07 -13.42 -12.49
C THR A 12 19.03 -14.32 -13.17
N GLY A 13 19.21 -14.56 -14.47
CA GLY A 13 18.42 -15.53 -15.22
C GLY A 13 16.95 -15.15 -15.40
N SER A 14 16.09 -16.16 -15.41
CA SER A 14 14.64 -16.02 -15.65
C SER A 14 13.96 -15.18 -14.58
N LEU A 15 14.37 -15.30 -13.32
CA LEU A 15 13.75 -14.56 -12.22
C LEU A 15 13.98 -13.05 -12.35
N ARG A 16 15.16 -12.63 -12.81
CA ARG A 16 15.43 -11.22 -13.12
C ARG A 16 14.49 -10.72 -14.21
N GLN A 17 14.28 -11.51 -15.26
CA GLN A 17 13.40 -11.15 -16.36
C GLN A 17 11.95 -11.02 -15.91
N GLU A 18 11.48 -11.95 -15.08
CA GLU A 18 10.14 -11.92 -14.48
C GLU A 18 9.96 -10.69 -13.59
N PHE A 19 10.92 -10.40 -12.73
CA PHE A 19 10.89 -9.21 -11.87
C PHE A 19 10.85 -7.92 -12.69
N LEU A 20 11.71 -7.79 -13.71
CA LEU A 20 11.73 -6.62 -14.58
C LEU A 20 10.45 -6.49 -15.41
N HIS A 21 9.86 -7.62 -15.82
CA HIS A 21 8.57 -7.63 -16.51
C HIS A 21 7.47 -7.11 -15.59
N TRP A 22 7.31 -7.71 -14.41
CA TRP A 22 6.38 -7.26 -13.37
C TRP A 22 6.57 -5.78 -13.03
N PHE A 23 7.81 -5.32 -12.88
CA PHE A 23 8.11 -3.93 -12.55
C PHE A 23 7.67 -2.96 -13.67
N ARG A 24 7.78 -3.36 -14.94
CA ARG A 24 7.27 -2.56 -16.07
C ARG A 24 5.74 -2.52 -16.08
N GLU A 25 5.08 -3.60 -15.69
CA GLU A 25 3.62 -3.66 -15.60
C GLU A 25 3.04 -2.74 -14.52
N LEU A 26 3.83 -2.33 -13.52
CA LEU A 26 3.40 -1.34 -12.52
C LEU A 26 2.91 -0.04 -13.16
N LYS A 27 3.44 0.34 -14.34
CA LYS A 27 2.96 1.51 -15.08
C LYS A 27 1.52 1.40 -15.55
N VAL A 28 1.01 0.18 -15.73
CA VAL A 28 -0.39 -0.05 -16.11
C VAL A 28 -1.34 0.27 -14.96
N LEU A 29 -0.88 0.23 -13.70
CA LEU A 29 -1.68 0.59 -12.54
C LEU A 29 -2.15 2.06 -12.58
N GLU A 30 -1.44 2.94 -13.29
CA GLU A 30 -1.86 4.32 -13.51
C GLU A 30 -3.22 4.41 -14.24
N ASN A 31 -3.58 3.37 -15.01
CA ASN A 31 -4.86 3.26 -15.71
C ASN A 31 -5.94 2.52 -14.91
N VAL A 32 -5.61 1.94 -13.76
CA VAL A 32 -6.56 1.20 -12.92
C VAL A 32 -7.29 2.18 -12.02
N THR A 33 -8.60 2.35 -12.26
CA THR A 33 -9.47 3.14 -11.40
C THR A 33 -10.35 2.23 -10.57
N VAL A 34 -10.22 2.32 -9.24
CA VAL A 34 -11.12 1.65 -8.29
C VAL A 34 -12.01 2.71 -7.65
N PRO A 35 -13.34 2.68 -7.88
CA PRO A 35 -14.26 3.56 -7.18
C PRO A 35 -14.11 3.38 -5.66
N ARG A 36 -13.82 4.46 -4.95
CA ARG A 36 -13.63 4.42 -3.50
C ARG A 36 -14.99 4.38 -2.82
N TRP A 37 -15.40 3.20 -2.35
CA TRP A 37 -16.58 3.08 -1.51
C TRP A 37 -16.19 3.29 -0.04
N ILE A 38 -16.69 4.37 0.56
CA ILE A 38 -16.36 4.76 1.94
C ILE A 38 -17.47 4.33 2.91
N ASN A 39 -18.59 3.79 2.41
CA ASN A 39 -19.76 3.37 3.18
C ASN A 39 -20.18 4.36 4.30
N VAL A 40 -20.03 5.66 4.07
CA VAL A 40 -20.41 6.71 5.03
C VAL A 40 -21.80 7.20 4.70
N ASN A 41 -22.70 7.15 5.67
CA ASN A 41 -24.01 7.78 5.64
C ASN A 41 -24.28 8.49 6.99
N PRO A 42 -25.23 9.43 7.05
CA PRO A 42 -25.52 10.17 8.29
C PRO A 42 -25.90 9.27 9.48
N GLU A 43 -26.41 8.07 9.22
CA GLU A 43 -26.86 7.12 10.25
C GLU A 43 -25.71 6.32 10.85
N ASN A 44 -24.63 6.10 10.10
CA ASN A 44 -23.46 5.32 10.50
C ASN A 44 -22.20 6.15 10.79
N MET A 45 -22.27 7.48 10.67
CA MET A 45 -21.19 8.45 10.92
C MET A 45 -20.71 8.54 12.39
N LYS A 46 -20.80 7.46 13.16
CA LYS A 46 -20.26 7.38 14.52
C LYS A 46 -18.89 6.71 14.47
N ASN A 47 -17.99 7.19 15.33
CA ASN A 47 -16.70 6.57 15.61
C ASN A 47 -15.76 6.47 14.39
N PHE A 48 -15.76 7.48 13.50
CA PHE A 48 -14.75 7.58 12.45
C PHE A 48 -13.58 8.46 12.88
N SER A 49 -12.36 8.00 12.58
CA SER A 49 -11.12 8.74 12.79
C SER A 49 -10.28 8.75 11.52
N ILE A 50 -9.44 9.79 11.37
CA ILE A 50 -8.50 9.91 10.26
C ILE A 50 -7.12 9.58 10.79
N HIS A 51 -6.55 8.46 10.33
CA HIS A 51 -5.22 8.03 10.72
C HIS A 51 -4.25 8.36 9.60
N THR A 52 -3.30 9.26 9.87
CA THR A 52 -2.26 9.63 8.90
C THR A 52 -0.93 9.09 9.36
N PHE A 53 -0.29 8.32 8.48
CA PHE A 53 1.06 7.82 8.64
C PHE A 53 1.96 8.61 7.71
N CYS A 54 3.09 9.06 8.21
CA CYS A 54 4.06 9.82 7.44
C CYS A 54 5.43 9.18 7.61
N ASP A 55 6.19 9.15 6.53
CA ASP A 55 7.61 8.87 6.61
C ASP A 55 8.32 10.10 7.22
N ALA A 56 9.20 9.84 8.19
CA ALA A 56 10.00 10.88 8.85
C ALA A 56 11.40 11.00 8.23
N SER A 57 11.58 10.46 7.02
CA SER A 57 12.83 10.59 6.27
C SER A 57 13.08 12.04 5.86
N ARG A 58 14.36 12.42 5.87
CA ARG A 58 14.82 13.69 5.30
C ARG A 58 15.00 13.61 3.79
N ASP A 59 15.15 12.40 3.27
CA ASP A 59 15.55 12.15 1.88
C ASP A 59 14.34 11.86 0.98
N ALA A 60 13.19 11.50 1.56
CA ALA A 60 11.94 11.32 0.86
C ALA A 60 10.74 11.67 1.76
N TYR A 61 9.67 12.21 1.16
CA TYR A 61 8.43 12.49 1.87
C TYR A 61 7.33 11.59 1.32
N ALA A 62 6.70 10.81 2.18
CA ALA A 62 5.51 10.05 1.85
C ALA A 62 4.53 10.12 3.03
N ALA A 63 3.25 10.30 2.73
CA ALA A 63 2.20 10.22 3.73
C ALA A 63 1.02 9.42 3.16
N VAL A 64 0.38 8.63 4.02
CA VAL A 64 -0.81 7.85 3.69
C VAL A 64 -1.87 8.11 4.76
N THR A 65 -3.06 8.45 4.31
CA THR A 65 -4.20 8.74 5.18
C THR A 65 -5.28 7.69 5.00
N TYR A 66 -5.74 7.14 6.12
CA TYR A 66 -6.83 6.18 6.20
C TYR A 66 -8.02 6.81 6.92
N LEU A 67 -9.21 6.53 6.42
CA LEU A 67 -10.43 6.68 7.20
C LEU A 67 -10.68 5.37 7.93
N VAL A 68 -10.76 5.43 9.26
CA VAL A 68 -10.92 4.27 10.14
C VAL A 68 -12.28 4.36 10.82
N GLN A 69 -13.03 3.27 10.82
CA GLN A 69 -14.23 3.11 11.64
C GLN A 69 -13.87 2.30 12.87
N GLU A 70 -13.95 2.91 14.05
CA GLU A 70 -13.74 2.22 15.31
C GLU A 70 -15.02 1.43 15.65
N GLY A 71 -14.89 0.10 15.67
CA GLY A 71 -15.97 -0.76 16.16
C GLY A 71 -16.23 -0.51 17.64
N GLU A 72 -17.47 -0.67 18.09
CA GLU A 72 -17.76 -0.71 19.52
C GLU A 72 -17.07 -1.95 20.10
N CYS A 73 -16.29 -1.77 21.17
CA CYS A 73 -15.73 -2.88 21.92
C CYS A 73 -16.91 -3.60 22.60
N GLU A 74 -17.30 -4.77 22.09
CA GLU A 74 -18.29 -5.62 22.75
C GLU A 74 -17.81 -5.89 24.19
N LYS A 75 -18.62 -5.48 25.16
CA LYS A 75 -18.36 -5.69 26.59
C LYS A 75 -18.76 -7.09 27.01
#